data_AF-A0A8T4P4E9-F1
#
_entry.id   AF-A0A8T4P4E9-F1
#
_cell.length_a   1.000
_cell.length_b   1.000
_cell.length_c   1.000
_cell.angle_alpha   90.00
_cell.angle_beta   90.00
_cell.angle_gamma   90.00
#
_symmetry.space_group_name_H-M   'P 1'
#
loop_
_entity.id
_entity.type
_entity.pdbx_description
1 polymer ?
#
loop_
_entity_poly.entity_id
_entity_poly.type
_entity_poly.pdbx_seq_one_letter_code
_entity_poly.pdbx_strand_id
1 'polypeptide(L)'
;MLDPRTFVCNRKCGECCIKFIVKLSKSDINAIKKEGYSEEDFVALDESLPEPTKFVLRKKANGRCVFLLKNKKGVYSCKIYDARPNVCKKYPFLKNKVDSCKPVMFKDLHR
;
A
#
# COMPACT_ATOMS: atom_id res chain seq x y z
N MET A 1 -8.59 -2.09 -20.02
CA MET A 1 -9.01 -1.32 -18.82
C MET A 1 -9.78 -2.20 -17.84
N LEU A 2 -9.39 -2.15 -16.56
CA LEU A 2 -10.11 -2.75 -15.44
C LEU A 2 -11.37 -1.93 -15.12
N ASP A 3 -12.46 -2.63 -14.83
CA ASP A 3 -13.72 -2.02 -14.39
C ASP A 3 -13.89 -2.25 -12.86
N PRO A 4 -14.08 -1.18 -12.06
CA PRO A 4 -14.33 -1.31 -10.62
C PRO A 4 -15.51 -2.19 -10.25
N ARG A 5 -16.50 -2.36 -11.15
CA ARG A 5 -17.72 -3.15 -10.92
C ARG A 5 -17.49 -4.65 -11.04
N THR A 6 -16.50 -5.07 -11.83
CA THR A 6 -16.26 -6.49 -12.12
C THR A 6 -14.91 -6.98 -11.60
N PHE A 7 -14.01 -6.07 -11.25
CA PHE A 7 -12.69 -6.42 -10.74
C PHE A 7 -12.74 -7.02 -9.33
N VAL A 8 -12.15 -8.21 -9.18
CA VAL A 8 -11.97 -8.87 -7.88
C VAL A 8 -10.49 -9.11 -7.61
N CYS A 9 -9.95 -8.48 -6.57
CA CYS A 9 -8.60 -8.75 -6.08
C CYS A 9 -8.57 -10.07 -5.30
N ASN A 10 -7.68 -10.99 -5.67
CA ASN A 10 -7.49 -12.27 -4.96
C ASN A 10 -6.78 -12.13 -3.60
N ARG A 11 -6.22 -10.94 -3.30
CA ARG A 11 -5.54 -10.56 -2.05
C ARG A 11 -4.30 -11.42 -1.70
N LYS A 12 -3.78 -12.20 -2.63
CA LYS A 12 -2.72 -13.21 -2.39
C LYS A 12 -1.36 -12.89 -3.02
N CYS A 13 -1.30 -11.97 -3.99
CA CYS A 13 -0.05 -11.67 -4.71
C CYS A 13 0.89 -10.69 -3.99
N GLY A 14 0.37 -9.78 -3.16
CA GLY A 14 1.17 -8.79 -2.43
C GLY A 14 1.82 -7.69 -3.28
N GLU A 15 1.60 -7.65 -4.59
CA GLU A 15 2.24 -6.71 -5.53
C GLU A 15 2.12 -5.25 -5.10
N CYS A 16 0.92 -4.82 -4.68
CA CYS A 16 0.71 -3.46 -4.17
C CYS A 16 1.52 -3.19 -2.90
N CYS A 17 1.60 -4.14 -1.97
CA CYS A 17 2.40 -3.99 -0.75
C CYS A 17 3.91 -3.94 -1.03
N ILE A 18 4.36 -4.54 -2.13
CA ILE A 18 5.78 -4.56 -2.53
C ILE A 18 6.14 -3.27 -3.26
N LYS A 19 5.47 -2.97 -4.38
CA LYS A 19 5.89 -1.94 -5.34
C LYS A 19 5.28 -0.56 -5.12
N PHE A 20 4.15 -0.48 -4.42
CA PHE A 20 3.43 0.78 -4.25
C PHE A 20 3.93 1.57 -3.03
N ILE A 21 4.09 2.88 -3.18
CA ILE A 21 4.33 3.82 -2.07
C ILE A 21 2.96 4.25 -1.55
N VAL A 22 2.72 4.04 -0.26
CA VAL A 22 1.43 4.26 0.39
C VAL A 22 1.53 5.53 1.21
N LYS A 23 0.95 6.63 0.71
CA LYS A 23 0.81 7.87 1.49
C LYS A 23 -0.23 7.69 2.59
N LEU A 24 0.03 8.28 3.74
CA LEU A 24 -0.83 8.23 4.92
C LEU A 24 -1.42 9.61 5.21
N SER A 25 -2.73 9.65 5.42
CA SER A 25 -3.37 10.79 6.09
C SER A 25 -3.28 10.65 7.61
N LYS A 26 -3.55 11.75 8.34
CA LYS A 26 -3.74 11.69 9.81
C LYS A 26 -4.84 10.69 10.22
N SER A 27 -5.89 10.57 9.43
CA SER A 27 -6.96 9.60 9.67
C SER A 27 -6.51 8.15 9.47
N ASP A 28 -5.66 7.87 8.48
CA ASP A 28 -5.06 6.55 8.29
C ASP A 28 -4.16 6.19 9.49
N ILE A 29 -3.32 7.11 9.95
CA ILE A 29 -2.45 6.92 11.12
C ILE A 29 -3.28 6.60 12.36
N ASN A 30 -4.32 7.39 12.64
CA ASN A 30 -5.19 7.16 13.79
C ASN A 30 -5.95 5.83 13.71
N ALA A 31 -6.36 5.39 12.52
CA ALA A 31 -7.01 4.09 12.35
C ALA A 31 -6.06 2.93 12.68
N ILE A 32 -4.80 3.00 12.24
CA ILE A 32 -3.81 1.96 12.52
C ILE A 32 -3.41 1.95 14.01
N LYS A 33 -3.32 3.12 14.67
CA LYS A 33 -3.05 3.21 16.11
C LYS A 33 -4.11 2.51 16.96
N LYS A 34 -5.39 2.55 16.53
CA LYS A 34 -6.49 1.84 17.21
C LYS A 34 -6.35 0.32 17.16
N GLU A 35 -5.58 -0.22 16.23
CA GLU A 35 -5.23 -1.65 16.16
C GLU A 35 -4.07 -2.03 17.11
N GLY A 36 -3.57 -1.09 17.91
CA GLY A 36 -2.52 -1.32 18.90
C GLY A 36 -1.08 -1.12 18.39
N TYR A 37 -0.89 -0.51 17.23
CA TYR A 37 0.45 -0.17 16.73
C TYR A 37 0.87 1.23 17.17
N SER A 38 2.15 1.39 17.51
CA SER A 38 2.72 2.72 17.71
C SER A 38 3.04 3.37 16.36
N GLU A 39 3.07 4.69 16.31
CA GLU A 39 3.26 5.42 15.05
C GLU A 39 4.65 5.15 14.44
N GLU A 40 5.66 5.01 15.30
CA GLU A 40 7.05 4.80 14.94
C GLU A 40 7.26 3.48 14.19
N ASP A 41 6.44 2.46 14.50
CA ASP A 41 6.49 1.14 13.88
C ASP A 41 6.09 1.15 12.41
N PHE A 42 5.20 2.07 12.00
CA PHE A 42 4.59 2.01 10.66
C PHE A 42 4.60 3.31 9.87
N VAL A 43 4.91 4.45 10.47
CA VAL A 43 5.08 5.73 9.77
C VAL A 43 6.55 5.93 9.41
N ALA A 44 6.79 6.37 8.19
CA ALA A 44 8.07 6.89 7.73
C ALA A 44 7.84 8.24 7.02
N LEU A 45 8.89 9.06 6.97
CA LEU A 45 8.91 10.30 6.20
C LEU A 45 9.56 10.03 4.84
N ASP A 46 8.91 10.49 3.79
CA ASP A 46 9.47 10.55 2.44
C ASP A 46 9.79 12.01 2.10
N GLU A 47 11.06 12.39 2.30
CA GLU A 47 11.54 13.76 2.05
C GLU A 47 11.47 14.19 0.57
N SER A 48 11.24 13.25 -0.35
CA SER A 48 11.01 13.59 -1.76
C SER A 48 9.59 14.14 -2.02
N LEU A 49 8.68 14.02 -1.05
CA LEU A 49 7.31 14.52 -1.14
C LEU A 49 7.18 15.91 -0.51
N PRO A 50 6.33 16.80 -1.05
CA PRO A 50 6.06 18.09 -0.43
C PRO A 50 5.20 17.92 0.84
N GLU A 51 5.36 18.81 1.81
CA GLU A 51 4.42 18.96 2.92
C GLU A 51 3.01 19.32 2.38
N PRO A 52 1.91 18.83 2.99
CA PRO A 52 1.83 17.97 4.18
C PRO A 52 1.85 16.46 3.87
N THR A 53 2.36 16.05 2.69
CA THR A 53 2.19 14.69 2.15
C THR A 53 3.37 13.74 2.41
N LYS A 54 4.25 14.09 3.34
CA LYS A 54 5.49 13.33 3.62
C LYS A 54 5.29 12.00 4.35
N PHE A 55 4.16 11.82 5.02
CA PHE A 55 3.92 10.57 5.76
C PHE A 55 3.60 9.43 4.80
N VAL A 56 4.42 8.39 4.86
CA VAL A 56 4.23 7.16 4.10
C VAL A 56 4.28 5.94 5.02
N LEU A 57 3.67 4.86 4.54
CA LEU A 57 3.75 3.57 5.22
C LEU A 57 5.19 3.04 5.14
N ARG A 58 5.78 2.78 6.30
CA ARG A 58 7.14 2.27 6.43
C ARG A 58 7.34 0.98 5.65
N LYS A 59 8.50 0.87 5.02
CA LYS A 59 8.99 -0.34 4.37
C LYS A 59 9.99 -1.06 5.28
N LYS A 60 9.99 -2.39 5.21
CA LYS A 60 11.02 -3.26 5.77
C LYS A 60 12.33 -3.02 5.03
N ALA A 61 13.45 -3.51 5.58
CA ALA A 61 14.77 -3.45 4.93
C ALA A 61 14.78 -4.02 3.49
N ASN A 62 13.91 -4.99 3.18
CA ASN A 62 13.77 -5.55 1.83
C ASN A 62 12.81 -4.77 0.90
N GLY A 63 12.45 -3.54 1.26
CA GLY A 63 11.59 -2.67 0.46
C GLY A 63 10.10 -3.01 0.46
N ARG A 64 9.66 -4.02 1.23
CA ARG A 64 8.24 -4.43 1.32
C ARG A 64 7.50 -3.69 2.42
N CYS A 65 6.19 -3.51 2.29
CA CYS A 65 5.34 -2.96 3.36
C CYS A 65 5.58 -3.67 4.72
N VAL A 66 5.67 -2.89 5.80
CA VAL A 66 5.84 -3.40 7.17
C VAL A 66 4.76 -4.42 7.57
N PHE A 67 3.53 -4.23 7.09
CA PHE A 67 2.38 -5.11 7.37
C PHE A 67 2.23 -6.29 6.40
N LEU A 68 3.13 -6.48 5.43
CA LEU A 68 3.07 -7.61 4.50
C LEU A 68 3.58 -8.88 5.18
N LEU A 69 2.73 -9.91 5.18
CA LEU A 69 3.05 -11.26 5.63
C LEU A 69 3.17 -12.19 4.42
N LYS A 70 4.00 -13.22 4.54
CA LYS A 70 4.17 -14.30 3.56
C LYS A 70 4.15 -15.63 4.28
N ASN A 71 3.28 -16.55 3.89
CA ASN A 71 3.27 -17.89 4.47
C ASN A 71 4.29 -18.83 3.77
N LYS A 72 4.45 -20.04 4.31
CA LYS A 72 5.38 -21.05 3.77
C LYS A 72 5.08 -21.46 2.32
N LYS A 73 3.82 -21.33 1.87
CA LYS A 73 3.37 -21.63 0.50
C LYS A 73 3.57 -20.45 -0.46
N GLY A 74 4.18 -19.36 0.00
CA GLY A 74 4.44 -18.17 -0.80
C GLY A 74 3.24 -17.25 -1.00
N VAL A 75 2.12 -17.49 -0.32
CA VAL A 75 0.93 -16.65 -0.38
C VAL A 75 1.09 -15.46 0.56
N TYR A 76 0.76 -14.26 0.07
CA TYR A 76 0.84 -13.03 0.83
C TYR A 76 -0.48 -12.66 1.50
N SER A 77 -0.40 -11.93 2.61
CA SER A 77 -1.54 -11.29 3.28
C SER A 77 -1.11 -9.98 3.97
N CYS A 78 -2.09 -9.15 4.36
CA CYS A 78 -1.85 -7.89 5.08
C CYS A 78 -2.29 -8.03 6.53
N LYS A 79 -1.41 -7.71 7.48
CA LYS A 79 -1.68 -7.82 8.93
C LYS A 79 -2.78 -6.87 9.41
N ILE A 80 -2.97 -5.73 8.73
CA ILE A 80 -3.96 -4.70 9.08
C ILE A 80 -5.05 -4.56 8.01
N TYR A 81 -5.52 -5.67 7.44
CA TYR A 81 -6.38 -5.63 6.24
C TYR A 81 -7.63 -4.74 6.43
N ASP A 82 -8.24 -4.73 7.60
CA ASP A 82 -9.46 -3.96 7.86
C ASP A 82 -9.16 -2.47 8.15
N ALA A 83 -8.03 -2.20 8.82
CA ALA A 83 -7.52 -0.86 9.09
C ALA A 83 -6.61 -0.30 7.99
N ARG A 84 -6.61 -0.89 6.78
CA ARG A 84 -5.74 -0.44 5.67
C ARG A 84 -5.94 1.05 5.36
N PRO A 85 -4.86 1.77 5.00
CA PRO A 85 -4.97 3.16 4.53
C PRO A 85 -5.95 3.32 3.37
N ASN A 86 -6.55 4.50 3.24
CA ASN A 86 -7.55 4.79 2.19
C ASN A 86 -7.02 4.52 0.79
N VAL A 87 -5.75 4.83 0.50
CA VAL A 87 -5.13 4.53 -0.80
C VAL A 87 -5.04 3.02 -1.07
N CYS A 88 -4.80 2.20 -0.04
CA CYS A 88 -4.80 0.73 -0.14
C CYS A 88 -6.21 0.17 -0.34
N LYS A 89 -7.24 0.82 0.22
CA LYS A 89 -8.65 0.44 0.02
C LYS A 89 -9.11 0.73 -1.41
N LYS A 90 -8.72 1.88 -1.96
CA LYS A 90 -9.09 2.33 -3.31
C LYS A 90 -8.29 1.65 -4.42
N TYR A 91 -7.14 1.05 -4.10
CA TYR A 91 -6.31 0.37 -5.08
C TYR A 91 -7.06 -0.77 -5.81
N PRO A 92 -6.96 -0.89 -7.14
CA PRO A 92 -6.08 -0.14 -8.05
C PRO A 92 -6.67 1.18 -8.60
N PHE A 93 -7.92 1.52 -8.30
CA PHE A 93 -8.68 2.61 -8.88
C PHE A 93 -8.44 3.97 -8.21
N LEU A 94 -7.19 4.42 -8.20
CA LEU A 94 -6.81 5.73 -7.67
C LEU A 94 -7.08 6.89 -8.65
N LYS A 95 -7.26 6.56 -9.94
CA LYS A 95 -7.59 7.47 -11.05
C LYS A 95 -8.59 6.78 -11.99
N ASN A 96 -9.16 7.55 -12.92
CA ASN A 96 -10.33 7.13 -13.71
C ASN A 96 -10.10 5.94 -14.65
N LYS A 97 -8.89 5.73 -15.15
CA LYS A 97 -8.58 4.66 -16.12
C LYS A 97 -7.34 3.89 -15.67
N VAL A 98 -7.50 2.59 -15.47
CA VAL A 98 -6.44 1.68 -15.02
C VAL A 98 -6.49 0.42 -15.88
N ASP A 99 -5.39 0.07 -16.56
CA ASP A 99 -5.34 -1.13 -17.40
C ASP A 99 -5.00 -2.42 -16.64
N SER A 100 -4.26 -2.28 -15.53
CA SER A 100 -3.79 -3.41 -14.74
C SER A 100 -3.72 -3.06 -13.26
N CYS A 101 -3.95 -4.06 -12.40
CA CYS A 101 -3.77 -3.95 -10.95
C CYS A 101 -2.33 -4.24 -10.52
N LYS A 102 -1.41 -4.38 -11.47
CA LYS A 102 0.02 -4.47 -11.19
C LYS A 102 0.58 -3.05 -11.12
N PRO A 103 1.20 -2.63 -10.00
CA PRO A 103 1.88 -1.34 -9.95
C PRO A 103 3.03 -1.35 -10.95
N VAL A 104 3.08 -0.33 -11.80
CA VAL A 104 4.26 -0.04 -12.64
C VAL A 104 5.28 0.68 -11.78
N MET A 105 6.54 0.23 -11.80
CA MET A 105 7.61 1.03 -11.19
C MET A 105 7.95 2.19 -12.14
N PHE A 106 8.31 3.35 -11.61
CA PHE A 106 8.76 4.49 -12.43
C PHE A 106 9.90 4.12 -13.40
N LYS A 107 10.75 3.15 -13.03
CA LYS A 107 11.84 2.64 -13.88
C LYS A 107 11.34 1.88 -15.12
N ASP A 108 10.12 1.36 -15.10
CA ASP A 108 9.53 0.58 -16.21
C ASP A 108 8.75 1.48 -17.20
N LEU A 109 8.58 2.76 -16.89
CA LEU A 109 7.80 3.71 -17.71
C LEU A 109 8.61 4.34 -18.86
N HIS A 110 9.93 4.20 -18.84
CA HIS A 110 10.87 4.81 -19.79
C HIS A 110 11.68 3.76 -20.57
N ARG A 111 11.14 2.55 -20.73
CA ARG A 111 11.75 1.50 -21.56
C ARG A 111 11.06 1.42 -22.91
#